data_AF-A0A3C2CH90-F1
#
_entry.id   AF-A0A3C2CH90-F1
#
_cell.length_a   1.000
_cell.length_b   1.000
_cell.length_c   1.000
_cell.angle_alpha   90.00
_cell.angle_beta   90.00
_cell.angle_gamma   90.00
#
_symmetry.space_group_name_H-M   'P 1'
#
loop_
_entity.id
_entity.type
_entity.pdbx_description
1 polymer ?
#
loop_
_entity_poly.entity_id
_entity_poly.type
_entity_poly.pdbx_seq_one_letter_code
_entity_poly.pdbx_strand_id
1 'polypeptide(L)'
;SSLITDMFPFPATTENDKRVTVRLLNGTDDASLSSEMQRLLRENDANVTVIGNFRSFNVIQTRVVYKDFETQGEAERLAAAIGAPVIKDELVSPVADLTVLIGRDFSR
;
A
#
# COMPACT_ATOMS: atom_id res chain seq x y z
N SER A 1 20.42 -19.19 25.94
CA SER A 1 20.41 -18.76 24.53
C SER A 1 19.50 -17.56 24.40
N SER A 2 20.06 -16.35 24.25
CA SER A 2 19.27 -15.14 24.01
C SER A 2 18.98 -15.01 22.52
N LEU A 3 17.70 -15.04 22.16
CA LEU A 3 17.23 -14.61 20.85
C LEU A 3 17.32 -13.09 20.83
N ILE A 4 18.33 -12.57 20.14
CA ILE A 4 18.41 -11.15 19.83
C ILE A 4 17.44 -10.93 18.68
N THR A 5 16.21 -10.54 18.98
CA THR A 5 15.28 -10.05 17.96
C THR A 5 15.72 -8.63 17.63
N ASP A 6 16.59 -8.48 16.63
CA ASP A 6 16.85 -7.18 16.01
C ASP A 6 15.54 -6.71 15.36
N MET A 7 14.78 -5.90 16.10
CA MET A 7 13.64 -5.18 15.55
C MET A 7 14.19 -4.05 14.71
N PHE A 8 14.22 -4.25 13.39
CA PHE A 8 14.54 -3.18 12.45
C PHE A 8 13.44 -2.10 12.56
N PRO A 9 13.78 -0.84 12.85
CA PRO A 9 12.78 0.20 12.99
C PRO A 9 12.04 0.37 11.67
N PHE A 10 10.71 0.48 11.73
CA PHE A 10 9.95 0.88 10.55
C PHE A 10 10.40 2.29 10.13
N PRO A 11 10.49 2.57 8.82
CA PRO A 11 10.85 3.89 8.34
C PRO A 11 9.88 4.92 8.94
N ALA A 12 10.42 5.83 9.74
CA ALA A 12 9.64 6.94 10.27
C ALA A 12 9.39 7.95 9.16
N THR A 13 8.16 8.47 9.09
CA THR A 13 7.85 9.65 8.27
C THR A 13 8.74 10.80 8.70
N THR A 14 9.43 11.45 7.76
CA THR A 14 10.09 12.73 8.04
C THR A 14 9.00 13.77 8.25
N GLU A 15 8.98 14.48 9.37
CA GLU A 15 7.91 15.43 9.77
C GLU A 15 7.52 16.50 8.71
N ASN A 16 8.32 16.66 7.65
CA ASN A 16 8.05 17.58 6.53
C ASN A 16 7.53 16.92 5.24
N ASP A 17 7.47 15.59 5.13
CA ASP A 17 6.81 14.93 4.00
C ASP A 17 5.35 14.66 4.37
N LYS A 18 4.46 15.53 3.88
CA LYS A 18 3.01 15.45 4.14
C LYS A 18 2.30 14.38 3.31
N ARG A 19 3.02 13.70 2.41
CA ARG A 19 2.43 12.70 1.51
C ARG A 19 2.08 11.45 2.29
N VAL A 20 0.89 10.92 2.02
CA VAL A 20 0.45 9.65 2.57
C VAL A 20 1.42 8.54 2.18
N THR A 21 1.85 7.74 3.15
CA THR A 21 2.75 6.61 2.91
C THR A 21 1.96 5.38 2.48
N VAL A 22 2.51 4.64 1.50
CA VAL A 22 1.86 3.47 0.91
C VAL A 22 2.75 2.25 0.98
N ARG A 23 2.19 1.15 1.51
CA ARG A 23 2.69 -0.21 1.30
C ARG A 23 2.02 -0.79 0.05
N LEU A 24 2.80 -1.03 -1.00
CA LEU A 24 2.34 -1.64 -2.24
C LEU A 24 2.58 -3.15 -2.23
N LEU A 25 1.52 -3.93 -2.35
CA LEU A 25 1.56 -5.40 -2.40
C LEU A 25 1.02 -5.90 -3.74
N ASN A 26 1.80 -6.75 -4.41
CA ASN A 26 1.38 -7.37 -5.66
C ASN A 26 0.73 -8.74 -5.40
N GLY A 27 -0.58 -8.83 -5.66
CA GLY A 27 -1.36 -10.06 -5.54
C GLY A 27 -1.53 -10.83 -6.84
N THR A 28 -0.62 -10.63 -7.81
CA THR A 28 -0.61 -11.25 -9.14
C THR A 28 0.73 -11.95 -9.42
N ASP A 29 0.80 -12.73 -10.49
CA ASP A 29 2.03 -13.34 -11.01
C ASP A 29 2.83 -12.42 -11.96
N ASP A 30 2.35 -11.21 -12.21
CA ASP A 30 3.01 -10.22 -13.06
C ASP A 30 3.74 -9.15 -12.22
N ALA A 31 5.06 -9.26 -12.17
CA ALA A 31 5.91 -8.32 -11.43
C ALA A 31 5.94 -6.90 -12.04
N SER A 32 5.59 -6.74 -13.33
CA SER A 32 5.60 -5.42 -13.99
C SER A 32 4.55 -4.48 -13.41
N LEU A 33 3.41 -5.03 -12.96
CA LEU A 33 2.31 -4.27 -12.35
C LEU A 33 2.74 -3.48 -11.11
N SER A 34 3.73 -3.99 -10.35
CA SER A 34 4.28 -3.26 -9.21
C SER A 34 4.91 -1.92 -9.64
N SER A 35 5.63 -1.91 -10.75
CA SER A 35 6.29 -0.70 -11.26
C SER A 35 5.27 0.28 -11.83
N GLU A 36 4.24 -0.22 -12.51
CA GLU A 36 3.15 0.59 -13.05
C GLU A 36 2.33 1.24 -11.94
N MET A 37 1.91 0.46 -10.96
CA MET A 37 1.18 0.98 -9.81
C MET A 37 2.04 1.96 -9.01
N GLN A 38 3.33 1.67 -8.77
CA GLN A 38 4.22 2.60 -8.09
C GLN A 38 4.31 3.95 -8.81
N ARG A 39 4.37 3.97 -10.14
CA ARG A 39 4.34 5.20 -10.93
C ARG A 39 3.03 5.94 -10.75
N LEU A 40 1.90 5.24 -10.83
CA LEU A 40 0.57 5.83 -10.66
C LEU A 40 0.37 6.42 -9.26
N LEU A 41 0.85 5.74 -8.22
CA LEU A 41 0.80 6.24 -6.84
C LEU A 41 1.63 7.52 -6.68
N ARG A 42 2.83 7.56 -7.28
CA ARG A 42 3.68 8.76 -7.26
C ARG A 42 3.03 9.94 -7.99
N GLU A 43 2.36 9.70 -9.11
CA GLU A 43 1.61 10.73 -9.86
C GLU A 43 0.43 11.30 -9.07
N ASN A 44 -0.04 10.58 -8.04
CA ASN A 44 -1.12 10.99 -7.15
C ASN A 44 -0.62 11.39 -5.76
N ASP A 45 0.63 11.87 -5.68
CA ASP A 45 1.25 12.44 -4.50
C ASP A 45 1.32 11.48 -3.29
N ALA A 46 1.37 10.16 -3.56
CA ALA A 46 1.59 9.14 -2.55
C ALA A 46 3.06 8.70 -2.49
N ASN A 47 3.57 8.50 -1.28
CA ASN A 47 4.94 8.05 -1.04
C ASN A 47 4.98 6.54 -0.81
N VAL A 48 5.49 5.77 -1.79
CA VAL A 48 5.62 4.31 -1.65
C VAL A 48 6.84 3.99 -0.80
N THR A 49 6.62 3.52 0.43
CA THR A 49 7.69 3.19 1.40
C THR A 49 8.05 1.72 1.42
N VAL A 50 7.13 0.84 1.00
CA VAL A 50 7.33 -0.62 0.96
C VAL A 50 6.71 -1.18 -0.32
N ILE A 51 7.46 -2.05 -0.99
CA ILE A 51 6.99 -2.84 -2.15
C ILE A 51 7.24 -4.31 -1.84
N GLY A 52 6.25 -5.16 -2.09
CA GLY A 52 6.40 -6.60 -1.90
C GLY A 52 5.32 -7.41 -2.60
N ASN A 53 5.44 -8.73 -2.48
CA ASN A 53 4.41 -9.66 -2.94
C ASN A 53 3.37 -9.86 -1.86
N PHE A 54 2.11 -10.02 -2.26
CA PHE A 54 1.09 -10.54 -1.37
C PHE A 54 1.31 -12.04 -1.16
N ARG A 55 0.77 -12.59 -0.07
CA ARG A 55 0.92 -14.01 0.28
C ARG A 55 0.29 -14.96 -0.75
N SER A 56 -0.59 -14.44 -1.60
CA SER A 56 -1.29 -15.17 -2.64
C SER A 56 -1.32 -14.36 -3.93
N PHE A 57 -1.14 -15.04 -5.07
CA PHE A 57 -1.23 -14.45 -6.40
C PHE A 57 -2.64 -14.55 -7.02
N ASN A 58 -3.65 -14.84 -6.19
CA ASN A 58 -5.04 -15.01 -6.63
C ASN A 58 -5.95 -13.83 -6.22
N VAL A 59 -5.38 -12.64 -6.02
CA VAL A 59 -6.17 -11.46 -5.68
C VAL A 59 -6.95 -11.03 -6.90
N ILE A 60 -8.28 -11.11 -6.83
CA ILE A 60 -9.15 -10.76 -7.96
C ILE A 60 -9.20 -9.25 -8.14
N GLN A 61 -9.41 -8.51 -7.04
CA GLN A 61 -9.72 -7.08 -7.09
C GLN A 61 -8.67 -6.23 -6.38
N THR A 62 -8.20 -5.21 -7.08
CA THR A 62 -7.33 -4.14 -6.59
C THR A 62 -8.05 -3.32 -5.55
N ARG A 63 -7.36 -2.90 -4.49
CA ARG A 63 -7.99 -2.17 -3.38
C ARG A 63 -7.01 -1.29 -2.64
N VAL A 64 -7.53 -0.20 -2.08
CA VAL A 64 -6.84 0.63 -1.10
C VAL A 64 -7.36 0.27 0.28
N VAL A 65 -6.46 -0.06 1.19
CA VAL A 65 -6.80 -0.44 2.56
C VAL A 65 -6.24 0.61 3.50
N TYR A 66 -7.08 1.12 4.39
CA TYR A 66 -6.68 2.05 5.45
C TYR A 66 -7.03 1.45 6.82
N LYS A 67 -6.25 1.85 7.83
CA LYS A 67 -6.45 1.42 9.21
C LYS A 67 -7.18 2.47 10.03
N ASP A 68 -6.64 3.67 10.04
CA ASP A 68 -7.03 4.76 10.93
C ASP A 68 -7.99 5.73 10.22
N PHE A 69 -9.04 6.19 10.92
CA PHE A 69 -10.04 7.07 10.31
C PHE A 69 -9.46 8.41 9.82
N GLU A 70 -8.35 8.84 10.39
CA GLU A 70 -7.63 10.05 9.98
C GLU A 70 -7.11 9.96 8.54
N THR A 71 -6.83 8.74 8.04
CA THR A 71 -6.31 8.52 6.67
C THR A 71 -7.39 8.14 5.68
N GLN A 72 -8.66 8.08 6.08
CA GLN A 72 -9.78 7.70 5.21
C GLN A 72 -9.90 8.61 3.98
N GLY A 73 -9.83 9.93 4.15
CA GLY A 73 -9.96 10.87 3.03
C GLY A 73 -8.83 10.73 2.00
N GLU A 74 -7.61 10.45 2.47
CA GLU A 74 -6.46 10.16 1.63
C GLU A 74 -6.65 8.83 0.87
N ALA A 75 -7.18 7.81 1.54
CA ALA A 75 -7.51 6.51 0.96
C ALA A 75 -8.54 6.64 -0.16
N GLU A 76 -9.63 7.37 0.08
CA GLU A 76 -10.70 7.61 -0.89
C GLU A 76 -10.20 8.37 -2.11
N ARG A 77 -9.40 9.43 -1.91
CA ARG A 77 -8.80 10.19 -3.02
C ARG A 77 -7.88 9.32 -3.88
N LEU A 78 -7.00 8.55 -3.24
CA LEU A 78 -6.06 7.68 -3.94
C LEU A 78 -6.79 6.56 -4.69
N ALA A 79 -7.79 5.95 -4.05
CA ALA A 79 -8.60 4.89 -4.62
C ALA A 79 -9.37 5.37 -5.87
N ALA A 80 -9.95 6.57 -5.82
CA ALA A 80 -10.60 7.19 -6.96
C ALA A 80 -9.63 7.40 -8.14
N ALA A 81 -8.39 7.82 -7.86
CA ALA A 81 -7.37 8.03 -8.89
C ALA A 81 -6.90 6.75 -9.58
N ILE A 82 -6.89 5.62 -8.85
CA ILE A 82 -6.47 4.31 -9.38
C ILE A 82 -7.65 3.42 -9.81
N GLY A 83 -8.89 3.89 -9.64
CA GLY A 83 -10.10 3.12 -9.99
C GLY A 83 -10.36 1.92 -9.09
N ALA A 84 -9.98 1.98 -7.80
CA ALA A 84 -10.12 0.89 -6.85
C ALA A 84 -11.15 1.22 -5.74
N PRO A 85 -11.77 0.21 -5.11
CA PRO A 85 -12.50 0.39 -3.87
C PRO A 85 -11.56 0.66 -2.68
N VAL A 86 -12.14 1.28 -1.65
CA VAL A 86 -11.51 1.47 -0.34
C VAL A 86 -12.06 0.44 0.65
N ILE A 87 -11.18 -0.11 1.50
CA ILE A 87 -11.55 -1.00 2.59
C ILE A 87 -10.93 -0.47 3.90
N LYS A 88 -11.73 -0.40 4.97
CA LYS A 88 -11.18 -0.25 6.32
C LYS A 88 -10.80 -1.63 6.87
N ASP A 89 -9.57 -1.79 7.32
CA ASP A 89 -9.11 -3.00 8.01
C ASP A 89 -8.22 -2.62 9.19
N GLU A 90 -8.71 -2.84 10.41
CA GLU A 90 -7.99 -2.48 11.64
C GLU A 90 -6.81 -3.41 11.94
N LEU A 91 -6.78 -4.59 11.30
CA LEU A 91 -5.73 -5.60 11.46
C LEU A 91 -4.63 -5.47 10.40
N VAL A 92 -4.77 -4.55 9.45
CA VAL A 92 -3.74 -4.29 8.44
C VAL A 92 -2.46 -3.78 9.12
N SER A 93 -1.32 -4.27 8.64
CA SER A 93 -0.02 -3.90 9.22
C SER A 93 0.19 -2.37 9.22
N PRO A 94 0.69 -1.77 10.32
CA PRO A 94 0.82 -0.32 10.49
C PRO A 94 2.12 0.26 9.87
N VAL A 95 2.75 -0.46 8.95
CA VAL A 95 4.04 -0.07 8.34
C VAL A 95 3.94 1.18 7.46
N ALA A 96 2.73 1.51 7.02
CA ALA A 96 2.41 2.68 6.21
C ALA A 96 0.96 3.09 6.51
N ASP A 97 0.62 4.32 6.17
CA ASP A 97 -0.73 4.87 6.36
C ASP A 97 -1.79 4.08 5.57
N LEU A 98 -1.42 3.67 4.35
CA LEU A 98 -2.27 2.92 3.44
C LEU A 98 -1.57 1.66 2.93
N THR A 99 -2.37 0.65 2.60
CA THR A 99 -1.92 -0.51 1.81
C THR A 99 -2.65 -0.53 0.48
N VAL A 100 -1.90 -0.56 -0.61
CA VAL A 100 -2.45 -0.79 -1.95
C VAL A 100 -2.16 -2.22 -2.32
N LEU A 101 -3.20 -3.01 -2.56
CA LEU A 101 -3.08 -4.40 -2.98
C LEU A 101 -3.53 -4.49 -4.44
N ILE A 102 -2.61 -4.90 -5.32
CA ILE A 102 -2.88 -5.11 -6.75
C ILE A 102 -3.62 -6.44 -6.93
N GLY A 103 -4.75 -6.40 -7.62
CA GLY A 103 -5.49 -7.56 -8.10
C GLY A 103 -5.39 -7.74 -9.61
N ARG A 104 -5.92 -8.85 -10.12
CA ARG A 104 -5.92 -9.17 -11.56
C ARG A 104 -6.81 -8.27 -12.40
N ASP A 105 -7.72 -7.54 -11.79
CA ASP A 105 -8.50 -6.49 -12.44
C ASP A 105 -7.67 -5.26 -12.80
N PHE A 106 -6.45 -5.12 -12.26
CA PHE A 106 -5.51 -4.09 -12.65
C PHE A 106 -4.95 -4.42 -14.03
N SER A 107 -5.59 -3.87 -15.05
CA SER A 107 -5.13 -3.85 -16.43
C SER A 107 -5.15 -2.39 -16.88
N ARG A 108 -4.05 -1.92 -17.47
CA ARG A 108 -3.97 -0.62 -18.11
C ARG A 108 -3.71 -0.76 -19.59
#